data_AF-A0A1B6CPC2-F1
#
_entry.id   AF-A0A1B6CPC2-F1
#
_cell.length_a   1.000
_cell.length_b   1.000
_cell.length_c   1.000
_cell.angle_alpha   90.00
_cell.angle_beta   90.00
_cell.angle_gamma   90.00
#
_symmetry.space_group_name_H-M   'P 1'
#
loop_
_entity.id
_entity.type
_entity.pdbx_description
1 polymer ?
#
loop_
_entity_poly.entity_id
_entity_poly.type
_entity_poly.pdbx_seq_one_letter_code
_entity_poly.pdbx_strand_id
1 'polypeptide(L)'
;MTTTTNGNGNLVDEFEEAFQSCLNVLTKEEALPSMEKDEIRVEVDHSVLRFLDLARQMEAFFLQKRFLLSALKPELVVKEDISELRVELVRKDELIKRHYEKIAMWQNLLADLQSWAKSPAQGPTPPSGIPNGGQAPPNAAPPPNNMVNPLQQQLQQQHQQMQHQQQMHQQMQQQMQQQVPPGMGGGGPMVTPQQAMFMQQGPRGPPFPGQGPGVGVGLLQGPLAYLEKTTSNIGMPDGRR
;
A
#
# COMPACT_ATOMS: atom_id res chain seq x y z
N MET A 1 -33.90 -13.87 -10.74
CA MET A 1 -35.13 -13.78 -9.94
C MET A 1 -34.94 -12.63 -8.98
N THR A 2 -35.68 -11.54 -9.16
CA THR A 2 -35.60 -10.32 -8.34
C THR A 2 -36.71 -10.39 -7.28
N THR A 3 -36.36 -10.73 -6.05
CA THR A 3 -37.29 -10.59 -4.92
C THR A 3 -37.31 -9.12 -4.51
N THR A 4 -38.33 -8.41 -4.98
CA THR A 4 -38.81 -7.14 -4.45
C THR A 4 -39.11 -7.33 -2.96
N THR A 5 -38.30 -6.74 -2.07
CA THR A 5 -38.68 -6.63 -0.66
C THR A 5 -39.63 -5.44 -0.54
N ASN A 6 -40.93 -5.75 -0.55
CA ASN A 6 -41.97 -4.86 -0.04
C ASN A 6 -41.90 -4.93 1.49
N GLY A 7 -41.10 -4.05 2.08
CA GLY A 7 -41.18 -3.69 3.50
C GLY A 7 -41.33 -2.17 3.54
N ASN A 8 -42.44 -1.67 4.07
CA ASN A 8 -42.72 -0.23 4.18
C ASN A 8 -41.88 0.48 5.28
N GLY A 9 -40.79 -0.14 5.75
CA GLY A 9 -39.81 0.43 6.67
C GLY A 9 -38.58 0.93 5.92
N ASN A 10 -37.96 1.99 6.43
CA ASN A 10 -36.64 2.39 5.97
C ASN A 10 -35.63 1.31 6.40
N LEU A 11 -34.89 0.71 5.45
CA LEU A 11 -33.92 -0.35 5.72
C LEU A 11 -32.89 0.04 6.80
N VAL A 12 -32.57 1.33 6.89
CA VAL A 12 -31.69 1.87 7.92
C VAL A 12 -32.33 1.81 9.31
N ASP A 13 -33.62 2.14 9.41
CA ASP A 13 -34.36 2.09 10.67
C ASP A 13 -34.51 0.64 11.15
N GLU A 14 -34.77 -0.31 10.24
CA GLU A 14 -34.85 -1.74 10.57
C GLU A 14 -33.50 -2.30 11.04
N PHE A 15 -32.39 -1.88 10.42
CA PHE A 15 -31.05 -2.24 10.83
C PHE A 15 -30.70 -1.65 12.20
N GLU A 16 -31.05 -0.39 12.44
CA GLU A 16 -30.85 0.27 13.74
C GLU A 16 -31.64 -0.46 14.85
N GLU A 17 -32.90 -0.80 14.57
CA GLU A 17 -33.73 -1.58 15.50
C GLU A 17 -33.11 -2.94 15.80
N ALA A 18 -32.61 -3.66 14.79
CA ALA A 18 -31.97 -4.96 14.99
C ALA A 18 -30.65 -4.84 15.78
N PHE A 19 -29.89 -3.75 15.59
CA PHE A 19 -28.71 -3.46 16.39
C PHE A 19 -29.07 -3.20 17.86
N GLN A 20 -30.09 -2.38 18.10
CA GLN A 20 -30.61 -2.12 19.45
C GLN A 20 -31.14 -3.41 20.10
N SER A 21 -31.81 -4.28 19.33
CA SER A 21 -32.26 -5.59 19.80
C SER A 21 -31.10 -6.47 20.28
N CYS A 22 -29.98 -6.52 19.56
CA CYS A 22 -28.78 -7.25 20.00
C CYS A 22 -28.25 -6.73 21.34
N LEU A 23 -28.24 -5.40 21.54
CA LEU A 23 -27.76 -4.79 22.78
C LEU A 23 -28.74 -5.01 23.94
N ASN A 24 -30.04 -4.95 23.68
CA ASN A 24 -31.08 -5.08 24.70
C ASN A 24 -31.05 -6.44 25.41
N VAL A 25 -30.65 -7.51 24.71
CA VAL A 25 -30.48 -8.84 25.32
C VAL A 25 -29.35 -8.86 26.36
N LEU A 26 -28.37 -7.95 26.25
CA LEU A 26 -27.23 -7.85 27.16
C LEU A 26 -27.44 -6.82 28.28
N THR A 27 -28.33 -5.84 28.08
CA THR A 27 -28.45 -4.65 28.96
C THR A 27 -29.74 -4.57 29.76
N LYS A 28 -30.76 -5.38 29.45
CA LYS A 28 -31.98 -5.45 30.26
C LYS A 28 -31.75 -6.29 31.52
N GLU A 29 -31.36 -5.62 32.60
CA GLU A 29 -31.11 -6.21 33.93
C GLU A 29 -32.37 -6.84 34.58
N GLU A 30 -33.57 -6.34 34.23
CA GLU A 30 -34.86 -6.74 34.83
C GLU A 30 -35.37 -8.14 34.37
N ALA A 31 -34.87 -8.69 33.25
CA ALA A 31 -35.36 -9.95 32.68
C ALA A 31 -34.51 -11.19 33.03
N LEU A 32 -33.30 -10.97 33.56
CA LEU A 32 -32.35 -12.04 33.89
C LEU A 32 -32.79 -13.00 35.01
N PRO A 33 -33.58 -12.58 36.03
CA PRO A 33 -34.05 -13.52 37.06
C PRO A 33 -35.23 -14.40 36.64
N SER A 34 -35.94 -14.05 35.56
CA SER A 34 -37.19 -14.72 35.15
C SER A 34 -37.08 -15.58 33.88
N MET A 35 -36.08 -15.33 33.02
CA MET A 35 -35.89 -16.08 31.78
C MET A 35 -35.00 -17.30 31.95
N GLU A 36 -35.38 -18.41 31.34
CA GLU A 36 -34.58 -19.63 31.33
C GLU A 36 -33.35 -19.43 30.43
N LYS A 37 -32.21 -20.00 30.82
CA LYS A 37 -30.92 -19.84 30.11
C LYS A 37 -31.02 -20.19 28.62
N ASP A 38 -31.83 -21.18 28.26
CA ASP A 38 -32.03 -21.59 26.87
C ASP A 38 -32.89 -20.60 26.08
N GLU A 39 -33.85 -19.93 26.72
CA GLU A 39 -34.64 -18.86 26.11
C GLU A 39 -33.77 -17.65 25.76
N ILE A 40 -32.90 -17.25 26.69
CA ILE A 40 -31.91 -16.19 26.47
C ILE A 40 -31.00 -16.54 25.28
N ARG A 41 -30.53 -17.79 25.20
CA ARG A 41 -29.69 -18.24 24.08
C ARG A 41 -30.40 -18.13 22.74
N VAL A 42 -31.66 -18.59 22.68
CA VAL A 42 -32.47 -18.52 21.47
C VAL A 42 -32.70 -17.05 21.06
N GLU A 43 -32.94 -16.16 22.01
CA GLU A 43 -33.13 -14.72 21.73
C GLU A 43 -31.84 -14.03 21.23
N VAL A 44 -30.69 -14.36 21.83
CA VAL A 44 -29.38 -13.90 21.33
C VAL A 44 -29.17 -14.38 19.89
N ASP A 45 -29.35 -15.68 19.64
CA ASP A 45 -29.12 -16.24 18.31
C ASP A 45 -30.07 -15.61 17.27
N HIS A 46 -31.34 -15.43 17.62
CA HIS A 46 -32.32 -14.79 16.75
C HIS A 46 -31.98 -13.32 16.44
N SER A 47 -31.67 -12.53 17.47
CA SER A 47 -31.34 -11.10 17.31
C SER A 47 -30.08 -10.90 16.47
N VAL A 48 -29.04 -11.71 16.70
CA VAL A 48 -27.79 -11.68 15.93
C VAL A 48 -28.03 -12.08 14.47
N LEU A 49 -28.76 -13.17 14.21
CA LEU A 49 -29.05 -13.61 12.85
C LEU A 49 -29.84 -12.54 12.07
N ARG A 50 -30.86 -11.95 12.69
CA ARG A 50 -31.63 -10.86 12.10
C ARG A 50 -30.76 -9.64 11.79
N PHE A 51 -29.89 -9.24 12.70
CA PHE A 51 -28.95 -8.14 12.49
C PHE A 51 -28.00 -8.41 11.33
N LEU A 52 -27.42 -9.62 11.25
CA LEU A 52 -26.53 -10.01 10.15
C LEU A 52 -27.25 -10.00 8.79
N ASP A 53 -28.50 -10.47 8.73
CA ASP A 53 -29.28 -10.44 7.50
C ASP A 53 -29.55 -9.00 7.04
N LEU A 54 -29.90 -8.11 7.96
CA LEU A 54 -30.11 -6.69 7.66
C LEU A 54 -28.79 -5.99 7.29
N ALA A 55 -27.67 -6.33 7.93
CA ALA A 55 -26.34 -5.83 7.57
C ALA A 55 -26.00 -6.17 6.11
N ARG A 56 -26.25 -7.42 5.71
CA ARG A 56 -26.03 -7.88 4.32
C ARG A 56 -26.96 -7.18 3.34
N GLN A 57 -28.21 -6.94 3.74
CA GLN A 57 -29.16 -6.19 2.91
C GLN A 57 -28.72 -4.72 2.73
N MET A 58 -28.22 -4.07 3.78
CA MET A 58 -27.65 -2.71 3.69
C MET A 58 -26.44 -2.67 2.77
N GLU A 59 -25.51 -3.61 2.92
CA GLU A 59 -24.34 -3.71 2.04
C GLU A 59 -24.77 -3.87 0.57
N ALA A 60 -25.68 -4.81 0.29
CA ALA A 60 -26.20 -5.03 -1.05
C ALA A 60 -26.89 -3.79 -1.62
N PHE A 61 -27.70 -3.09 -0.81
CA PHE A 61 -28.37 -1.86 -1.19
C PHE A 61 -27.37 -0.77 -1.60
N PHE A 62 -26.36 -0.49 -0.76
CA PHE A 62 -25.38 0.55 -1.06
C PHE A 62 -24.47 0.17 -2.23
N LEU A 63 -24.08 -1.09 -2.37
CA LEU A 63 -23.33 -1.56 -3.53
C LEU A 63 -24.13 -1.38 -4.83
N GLN A 64 -25.42 -1.71 -4.82
CA GLN A 64 -26.29 -1.50 -5.98
C GLN A 64 -26.43 -0.01 -6.32
N LYS A 65 -26.62 0.85 -5.31
CA LYS A 65 -26.69 2.31 -5.51
C LYS A 65 -25.37 2.87 -6.05
N ARG A 66 -24.23 2.41 -5.53
CA ARG A 66 -22.90 2.81 -6.00
C ARG A 66 -22.65 2.38 -7.44
N PHE A 67 -22.99 1.14 -7.79
CA PHE A 67 -22.92 0.65 -9.17
C PHE A 67 -23.80 1.48 -10.12
N LEU A 68 -25.02 1.81 -9.70
CA LEU A 68 -25.91 2.64 -10.49
C LEU A 68 -25.35 4.06 -10.69
N LEU A 69 -24.74 4.64 -9.65
CA LEU A 69 -24.10 5.95 -9.74
C LEU A 69 -22.89 5.94 -10.68
N SER A 70 -22.04 4.92 -10.66
CA SER A 70 -20.91 4.84 -11.58
C SER A 70 -21.35 4.69 -13.04
N ALA A 71 -22.47 4.02 -13.30
CA ALA A 71 -23.02 3.88 -14.64
C ALA A 71 -23.76 5.13 -15.13
N LEU A 72 -24.57 5.76 -14.27
CA LEU A 72 -25.48 6.85 -14.68
C LEU A 72 -24.95 8.26 -14.39
N LYS A 73 -24.01 8.40 -13.46
CA LYS A 73 -23.45 9.70 -13.01
C LYS A 73 -21.94 9.58 -12.73
N PRO A 74 -21.12 9.09 -13.67
CA PRO A 74 -19.68 8.93 -13.47
C PRO A 74 -18.98 10.24 -13.11
N GLU A 75 -19.51 11.39 -13.54
CA GLU A 75 -18.98 12.72 -13.23
C GLU A 75 -19.04 13.03 -11.73
N LEU A 76 -20.06 12.54 -11.01
CA LEU A 76 -20.16 12.71 -9.56
C LEU A 76 -19.08 11.91 -8.84
N VAL A 77 -18.81 10.68 -9.28
CA VAL A 77 -17.76 9.82 -8.71
C VAL A 77 -16.40 10.48 -8.90
N VAL A 78 -16.09 10.92 -10.12
CA VAL A 78 -14.83 11.62 -10.42
C VAL A 78 -14.71 12.92 -9.63
N LYS A 79 -15.81 13.65 -9.42
CA LYS A 79 -15.79 14.88 -8.61
C LYS A 79 -15.49 14.61 -7.14
N GLU A 80 -16.03 13.54 -6.58
CA GLU A 80 -15.72 13.09 -5.21
C GLU A 80 -14.24 12.72 -5.09
N ASP A 81 -13.72 11.88 -5.99
CA ASP A 81 -12.30 11.50 -6.03
C ASP A 81 -11.38 12.74 -6.11
N ILE A 82 -11.72 13.70 -6.98
CA ILE A 82 -10.97 14.97 -7.10
C ILE A 82 -11.01 15.74 -5.78
N SER A 83 -12.14 15.74 -5.07
CA SER A 83 -12.27 16.41 -3.78
C SER A 83 -11.37 15.76 -2.72
N GLU A 84 -11.38 14.43 -2.63
CA GLU A 84 -10.51 13.67 -1.72
C GLU A 84 -9.03 13.92 -2.01
N LEU A 85 -8.64 13.86 -3.28
CA LEU A 85 -7.26 14.12 -3.71
C LEU A 85 -6.82 15.54 -3.39
N ARG A 86 -7.70 16.54 -3.49
CA ARG A 86 -7.40 17.92 -3.11
C ARG A 86 -7.13 18.06 -1.62
N VAL A 87 -7.94 17.42 -0.77
CA VAL A 87 -7.74 17.41 0.68
C VAL A 87 -6.42 16.73 1.04
N GLU A 88 -6.13 15.59 0.41
CA GLU A 88 -4.89 14.86 0.64
C GLU A 88 -3.66 15.66 0.17
N LEU A 89 -3.77 16.40 -0.95
CA LEU A 89 -2.71 17.30 -1.42
C LEU A 89 -2.38 18.37 -0.36
N VAL A 90 -3.40 19.06 0.16
CA VAL A 90 -3.23 20.09 1.20
C VAL A 90 -2.55 19.50 2.44
N ARG A 91 -3.01 18.33 2.89
CA ARG A 91 -2.41 17.63 4.04
C ARG A 91 -0.93 17.29 3.81
N LYS A 92 -0.57 16.88 2.58
CA LYS A 92 0.83 16.60 2.20
C LYS A 92 1.66 17.88 2.14
N ASP A 93 1.14 18.98 1.59
CA ASP A 93 1.83 20.27 1.55
C ASP A 93 2.14 20.79 2.95
N GLU A 94 1.20 20.66 3.88
CA GLU A 94 1.42 20.99 5.30
C GLU A 94 2.51 20.12 5.95
N LEU A 95 2.51 18.82 5.65
CA LEU A 95 3.54 17.91 6.16
C LEU A 95 4.93 18.27 5.62
N ILE A 96 5.03 18.54 4.33
CA ILE A 96 6.25 18.99 3.67
C ILE A 96 6.75 20.29 4.31
N LYS A 97 5.85 21.28 4.52
CA LYS A 97 6.18 22.54 5.17
C LYS A 97 6.79 22.32 6.56
N ARG A 98 6.17 21.46 7.39
CA ARG A 98 6.72 21.11 8.72
C ARG A 98 8.09 20.45 8.65
N HIS A 99 8.36 19.65 7.61
CA HIS A 99 9.68 19.05 7.41
C HIS A 99 10.72 20.09 7.02
N TYR A 100 10.38 21.03 6.13
CA TYR A 100 11.27 22.15 5.81
C TYR A 100 11.58 23.02 7.02
N GLU A 101 10.60 23.30 7.89
CA GLU A 101 10.80 24.02 9.15
C GLU A 101 11.79 23.29 10.08
N LYS A 102 11.66 21.96 10.23
CA LYS A 102 12.62 21.16 11.01
C LYS A 102 14.02 21.15 10.40
N ILE A 103 14.12 21.03 9.08
CA ILE A 103 15.40 21.09 8.37
C ILE A 103 16.06 22.44 8.63
N ALA A 104 15.33 23.55 8.52
CA ALA A 104 15.85 24.87 8.79
C ALA A 104 16.34 25.01 10.24
N MET A 105 15.57 24.48 11.21
CA MET A 105 15.98 24.45 12.62
C MET A 105 17.30 23.69 12.82
N TRP A 106 17.45 22.51 12.21
CA TRP A 106 18.67 21.72 12.32
C TRP A 106 19.85 22.36 11.61
N GLN A 107 19.63 23.00 10.46
CA GLN A 107 20.66 23.76 9.75
C GLN A 107 21.17 24.92 10.61
N ASN A 108 20.27 25.69 11.24
CA ASN A 108 20.64 26.77 12.14
C ASN A 108 21.44 26.25 13.34
N LEU A 109 20.99 25.17 13.98
CA LEU A 109 21.71 24.54 15.10
C LEU A 109 23.12 24.11 14.69
N LEU A 110 23.28 23.50 13.51
CA LEU A 110 24.60 23.12 12.99
C LEU A 110 25.49 24.34 12.67
N ALA A 111 24.92 25.42 12.14
CA ALA A 111 25.64 26.66 11.86
C ALA A 111 26.14 27.31 13.16
N ASP A 112 25.31 27.35 14.20
CA ASP A 112 25.70 27.81 15.54
C ASP A 112 26.78 26.90 16.14
N LEU A 113 26.71 25.58 15.88
CA LEU A 113 27.77 24.66 16.27
C LEU A 113 29.12 24.97 15.60
N GLN A 114 29.09 25.34 14.33
CA GLN A 114 30.32 25.67 13.60
C GLN A 114 30.85 27.07 13.93
N SER A 115 29.98 27.99 14.36
CA SER A 115 30.37 29.34 14.77
C SER A 115 31.03 29.35 16.16
N TRP A 116 30.56 28.55 17.14
CA TRP A 116 31.25 28.44 18.43
C TRP A 116 32.64 27.82 18.30
N ALA A 117 32.82 26.84 17.40
CA ALA A 117 34.11 26.21 17.13
C ALA A 117 35.14 27.19 16.53
N LYS A 118 34.69 28.34 16.01
CA LYS A 118 35.54 29.40 15.43
C LYS A 118 35.67 30.63 16.33
N SER A 119 35.03 30.65 17.50
CA SER A 119 35.17 31.77 18.45
C SER A 119 36.54 31.69 19.12
N PRO A 120 37.41 32.72 19.03
CA PRO A 120 38.73 32.73 19.68
C PRO A 120 38.56 33.11 21.16
N ALA A 121 37.91 32.25 21.94
CA ALA A 121 37.86 32.38 23.38
C ALA A 121 39.10 31.73 24.00
N GLN A 122 40.08 32.59 24.26
CA GLN A 122 41.27 32.43 25.09
C GLN A 122 41.10 31.42 26.24
N GLY A 123 41.91 30.36 26.22
CA GLY A 123 42.30 29.59 27.41
C GLY A 123 43.80 29.79 27.65
N PRO A 124 44.29 29.88 28.90
CA PRO A 124 45.69 30.20 29.18
C PRO A 124 46.61 29.06 28.75
N THR A 125 47.49 29.34 27.79
CA THR A 125 48.60 28.45 27.43
C THR A 125 49.61 28.38 28.58
N PRO A 126 49.99 27.19 29.09
CA PRO A 126 51.16 27.07 29.94
C PRO A 126 52.43 27.14 29.06
N PRO A 127 53.53 27.77 29.52
CA PRO A 127 54.77 27.83 28.76
C PRO A 127 55.49 26.50 28.94
N SER A 128 55.77 25.79 27.85
CA SER A 128 56.68 24.65 27.88
C SER A 128 57.67 24.79 26.73
N GLY A 129 58.94 24.88 27.12
CA GLY A 129 60.04 25.27 26.28
C GLY A 129 60.65 24.16 25.43
N ILE A 130 61.38 24.66 24.44
CA ILE A 130 62.58 24.12 23.77
C ILE A 130 62.37 23.00 22.72
N PRO A 131 63.03 23.12 21.53
CA PRO A 131 62.69 22.40 20.31
C PRO A 131 63.61 21.19 20.07
N ASN A 132 63.16 20.17 19.33
CA ASN A 132 64.10 19.28 18.66
C ASN A 132 63.53 18.49 17.48
N GLY A 133 64.17 18.67 16.32
CA GLY A 133 64.59 17.62 15.38
C GLY A 133 63.57 16.66 14.78
N GLY A 134 63.24 16.85 13.50
CA GLY A 134 62.63 15.80 12.67
C GLY A 134 62.34 16.25 11.24
N GLN A 135 63.20 15.83 10.32
CA GLN A 135 63.15 16.10 8.88
C GLN A 135 61.84 15.60 8.23
N ALA A 136 61.27 16.41 7.33
CA ALA A 136 60.19 16.03 6.42
C ALA A 136 60.75 15.57 5.06
N PRO A 137 60.09 14.61 4.39
CA PRO A 137 59.99 14.64 2.94
C PRO A 137 58.52 14.64 2.46
N PRO A 138 58.28 14.99 1.17
CA PRO A 138 57.04 15.61 0.73
C PRO A 138 56.09 14.66 -0.01
N ASN A 139 54.81 15.06 -0.09
CA ASN A 139 53.83 14.77 -1.13
C ASN A 139 53.67 13.31 -1.62
N ALA A 140 52.58 12.67 -1.19
CA ALA A 140 51.88 11.66 -1.97
C ALA A 140 50.38 12.02 -2.01
N ALA A 141 49.92 12.55 -3.13
CA ALA A 141 48.49 12.65 -3.43
C ALA A 141 47.96 11.23 -3.76
N PRO A 142 46.82 10.80 -3.20
CA PRO A 142 46.17 9.58 -3.68
C PRO A 142 45.47 9.84 -5.03
N PRO A 143 45.38 8.83 -5.92
CA PRO A 143 44.79 8.99 -7.26
C PRO A 143 43.27 9.24 -7.17
N PRO A 144 42.65 9.86 -8.20
CA PRO A 144 41.21 10.08 -8.20
C PRO A 144 40.51 8.72 -8.25
N ASN A 145 39.76 8.43 -7.19
CA ASN A 145 38.90 7.26 -7.12
C ASN A 145 37.80 7.48 -8.17
N ASN A 146 37.88 6.76 -9.30
CA ASN A 146 36.80 6.65 -10.28
C ASN A 146 35.63 5.92 -9.61
N MET A 147 34.84 6.67 -8.85
CA MET A 147 33.61 6.19 -8.24
C MET A 147 32.57 6.09 -9.36
N VAL A 148 32.52 4.92 -10.01
CA VAL A 148 31.45 4.55 -10.93
C VAL A 148 30.14 4.71 -10.15
N ASN A 149 29.33 5.67 -10.58
CA ASN A 149 28.11 6.05 -9.89
C ASN A 149 27.13 4.85 -9.97
N PRO A 150 26.72 4.22 -8.85
CA PRO A 150 25.91 2.99 -8.88
C PRO A 150 24.55 3.20 -9.59
N LEU A 151 24.07 4.44 -9.64
CA LEU A 151 22.88 4.83 -10.40
C LEU A 151 23.02 4.62 -11.91
N GLN A 152 24.22 4.84 -12.47
CA GLN A 152 24.46 4.67 -13.91
C GLN A 152 24.51 3.19 -14.30
N GLN A 153 24.99 2.33 -13.40
CA GLN A 153 24.99 0.88 -13.61
C GLN A 153 23.56 0.29 -13.53
N GLN A 154 22.69 0.83 -12.67
CA GLN A 154 21.28 0.42 -12.60
C GLN A 154 20.50 0.82 -13.87
N LEU A 155 20.75 2.00 -14.42
CA LEU A 155 20.05 2.47 -15.62
C LEU A 155 20.42 1.64 -16.86
N GLN A 156 21.68 1.22 -16.96
CA GLN A 156 22.14 0.37 -18.05
C GLN A 156 21.56 -1.05 -17.98
N GLN A 157 21.37 -1.58 -16.78
CA GLN A 157 20.73 -2.89 -16.57
C GLN A 157 19.23 -2.86 -16.92
N GLN A 158 18.53 -1.76 -16.64
CA GLN A 158 17.12 -1.58 -17.02
C GLN A 158 16.94 -1.49 -18.55
N HIS A 159 17.84 -0.79 -19.25
CA HIS A 159 17.76 -0.67 -20.71
C HIS A 159 17.93 -2.03 -21.42
N GLN A 160 18.82 -2.88 -20.91
CA GLN A 160 19.07 -4.20 -21.48
C GLN A 160 17.85 -5.14 -21.29
N GLN A 161 17.14 -5.03 -20.17
CA GLN A 161 15.93 -5.82 -19.92
C GLN A 161 14.76 -5.41 -20.82
N MET A 162 14.61 -4.10 -21.10
CA MET A 162 13.59 -3.59 -22.01
C MET A 162 13.82 -4.06 -23.45
N GLN A 163 15.07 -4.04 -23.92
CA GLN A 163 15.41 -4.46 -25.28
C GLN A 163 15.12 -5.97 -25.49
N HIS A 164 15.38 -6.80 -24.47
CA HIS A 164 15.09 -8.23 -24.54
C HIS A 164 13.58 -8.52 -24.62
N GLN A 165 12.76 -7.76 -23.89
CA GLN A 165 11.31 -7.91 -23.93
C GLN A 165 10.73 -7.51 -25.30
N GLN A 166 11.27 -6.46 -25.94
CA GLN A 166 10.86 -6.03 -27.27
C GLN A 166 11.19 -7.08 -28.34
N GLN A 167 12.36 -7.72 -28.24
CA GLN A 167 12.77 -8.77 -29.18
C GLN A 167 11.88 -10.02 -29.09
N MET A 168 11.49 -10.42 -27.87
CA MET A 168 10.54 -11.52 -27.63
C MET A 168 9.17 -11.25 -28.27
N HIS A 169 8.66 -10.02 -28.14
CA HIS A 169 7.36 -9.64 -28.72
C HIS A 169 7.37 -9.68 -30.25
N GLN A 170 8.49 -9.27 -30.86
CA GLN A 170 8.64 -9.29 -32.32
C GLN A 170 8.72 -10.72 -32.87
N GLN A 171 9.37 -11.65 -32.15
CA GLN A 171 9.41 -13.06 -32.56
C GLN A 171 8.04 -13.73 -32.45
N MET A 172 7.25 -13.41 -31.43
CA MET A 172 5.89 -13.93 -31.27
C MET A 172 4.94 -13.45 -32.39
N GLN A 173 5.06 -12.18 -32.81
CA GLN A 173 4.24 -11.63 -33.89
C GLN A 173 4.53 -12.29 -35.24
N GLN A 174 5.79 -12.64 -35.49
CA GLN A 174 6.20 -13.30 -36.75
C GLN A 174 5.69 -14.74 -36.85
N GLN A 175 5.57 -15.45 -35.71
CA GLN A 175 5.03 -16.81 -35.69
C GLN A 175 3.50 -16.85 -35.89
N MET A 176 2.76 -15.81 -35.47
CA MET A 176 1.32 -15.73 -35.70
C MET A 176 0.97 -15.45 -37.17
N GLN A 177 1.82 -14.72 -37.90
CA GLN A 177 1.58 -14.40 -39.30
C GLN A 177 1.74 -15.60 -40.25
N GLN A 178 2.39 -16.68 -39.81
CA GLN A 178 2.56 -17.91 -40.61
C GLN A 178 1.44 -18.96 -40.43
N GLN A 179 0.49 -18.76 -39.51
CA GLN A 179 -0.58 -19.73 -39.25
C GLN A 179 -1.97 -19.33 -39.75
N VAL A 180 -2.11 -18.26 -40.53
CA VAL A 180 -3.41 -17.89 -41.12
C VAL A 180 -3.54 -18.49 -42.53
N PRO A 181 -4.40 -19.51 -42.75
CA PRO A 181 -4.71 -19.97 -44.09
C PRO A 181 -5.55 -18.90 -44.79
N PRO A 182 -5.30 -18.57 -46.07
CA PRO A 182 -6.13 -17.62 -46.79
C PRO A 182 -7.40 -18.34 -47.24
N GLY A 183 -8.48 -18.22 -46.45
CA GLY A 183 -9.76 -18.74 -46.88
C GLY A 183 -10.78 -18.91 -45.76
N MET A 184 -11.38 -17.81 -45.31
CA MET A 184 -12.84 -17.72 -45.16
C MET A 184 -13.21 -16.31 -44.72
N GLY A 185 -14.00 -15.64 -45.55
CA GLY A 185 -14.68 -14.42 -45.16
C GLY A 185 -15.73 -14.71 -44.09
N GLY A 186 -15.87 -13.78 -43.16
CA GLY A 186 -16.91 -13.84 -42.13
C GLY A 186 -16.71 -12.71 -41.15
N GLY A 187 -17.56 -11.68 -41.25
CA GLY A 187 -17.50 -10.50 -40.41
C GLY A 187 -17.58 -10.81 -38.92
N GLY A 188 -16.67 -10.22 -38.16
CA GLY A 188 -16.66 -10.17 -36.70
C GLY A 188 -15.67 -9.09 -36.27
N PRO A 189 -15.93 -8.37 -35.17
CA PRO A 189 -15.12 -7.20 -34.80
C PRO A 189 -13.70 -7.63 -34.46
N MET A 190 -12.72 -6.93 -35.04
CA MET A 190 -11.30 -7.05 -34.73
C MET A 190 -11.07 -6.72 -33.25
N VAL A 191 -10.88 -7.75 -32.41
CA VAL A 191 -10.32 -7.58 -31.08
C VAL A 191 -8.84 -7.23 -31.24
N THR A 192 -8.47 -6.05 -30.74
CA THR A 192 -7.08 -5.59 -30.75
C THR A 192 -6.22 -6.48 -29.84
N PRO A 193 -4.94 -6.75 -30.18
CA PRO A 193 -4.08 -7.68 -29.44
C PRO A 193 -3.95 -7.34 -27.94
N GLN A 194 -4.14 -6.07 -27.59
CA GLN A 194 -4.05 -5.59 -26.21
C GLN A 194 -5.22 -6.10 -25.33
N GLN A 195 -6.38 -6.37 -25.92
CA GLN A 195 -7.57 -6.82 -25.20
C GLN A 195 -7.57 -8.35 -24.95
N ALA A 196 -6.83 -9.11 -25.76
CA ALA A 196 -6.68 -10.56 -25.60
C ALA A 196 -5.81 -10.96 -24.39
N MET A 197 -4.79 -10.14 -24.03
CA MET A 197 -3.96 -10.42 -22.84
C MET A 197 -4.73 -10.30 -21.52
N PHE A 198 -5.76 -9.45 -21.44
CA PHE A 198 -6.50 -9.22 -20.20
C PHE A 198 -7.47 -10.36 -19.85
N MET A 199 -7.95 -11.13 -20.85
CA MET A 199 -8.84 -12.28 -20.62
C MET A 199 -8.11 -13.58 -20.22
N GLN A 200 -6.79 -13.67 -20.39
CA GLN A 200 -6.03 -14.89 -20.08
C GLN A 200 -5.70 -15.06 -18.58
N GLN A 201 -6.05 -14.08 -17.73
CA GLN A 201 -5.80 -14.16 -16.27
C GLN A 201 -7.01 -14.64 -15.45
N GLY A 202 -7.81 -15.56 -15.99
CA GLY A 202 -8.76 -16.36 -15.20
C GLY A 202 -8.05 -17.51 -14.47
N PRO A 203 -8.42 -17.85 -13.21
CA PRO A 203 -7.62 -18.71 -12.35
C PRO A 203 -7.74 -20.17 -12.78
N ARG A 204 -6.80 -20.64 -13.62
CA ARG A 204 -6.53 -22.06 -13.79
C ARG A 204 -5.34 -22.45 -12.92
N GLY A 205 -5.63 -22.77 -11.66
CA GLY A 205 -4.67 -23.41 -10.77
C GLY A 205 -4.32 -24.82 -11.29
N PRO A 206 -3.04 -25.23 -11.24
CA PRO A 206 -2.63 -26.59 -11.57
C PRO A 206 -2.94 -27.54 -10.38
N PRO A 207 -3.19 -28.84 -10.64
CA PRO A 207 -3.53 -29.80 -9.60
C PRO A 207 -2.28 -30.23 -8.83
N PHE A 208 -2.44 -30.36 -7.51
CA PHE A 208 -1.49 -30.99 -6.59
C PHE A 208 -1.11 -32.42 -7.00
N PRO A 209 0.11 -32.85 -6.66
CA PRO A 209 0.32 -34.14 -6.03
C PRO A 209 0.83 -33.93 -4.61
N GLY A 210 0.22 -34.64 -3.65
CA GLY A 210 0.54 -34.52 -2.23
C GLY A 210 1.87 -35.16 -1.84
N GLN A 211 2.36 -34.80 -0.66
CA GLN A 211 2.64 -35.70 0.49
C GLN A 211 3.70 -35.09 1.43
N GLY A 212 3.37 -34.98 2.73
CA GLY A 212 4.36 -34.93 3.83
C GLY A 212 4.38 -33.67 4.71
N PRO A 213 4.25 -33.79 6.05
CA PRO A 213 4.26 -32.67 6.99
C PRO A 213 5.68 -32.36 7.46
N GLY A 214 6.11 -31.09 7.35
CA GLY A 214 7.44 -30.67 7.77
C GLY A 214 7.52 -29.16 7.92
N VAL A 215 7.75 -28.72 9.16
CA VAL A 215 8.02 -27.35 9.60
C VAL A 215 9.19 -26.75 8.79
N GLY A 216 9.02 -25.57 8.19
CA GLY A 216 10.07 -24.97 7.38
C GLY A 216 9.78 -23.53 6.99
N VAL A 217 10.26 -22.62 7.83
CA VAL A 217 10.39 -21.19 7.58
C VAL A 217 11.30 -20.96 6.35
N GLY A 218 10.83 -20.19 5.37
CA GLY A 218 11.73 -19.41 4.50
C GLY A 218 11.49 -19.47 2.99
N LEU A 219 11.80 -18.33 2.35
CA LEU A 219 11.99 -18.07 0.92
C LEU A 219 10.78 -17.69 0.06
N LEU A 220 10.17 -16.53 0.37
CA LEU A 220 9.58 -15.66 -0.66
C LEU A 220 10.70 -15.02 -1.50
N GLN A 221 11.24 -15.76 -2.47
CA GLN A 221 12.15 -15.19 -3.47
C GLN A 221 11.32 -14.64 -4.63
N GLY A 222 10.93 -13.38 -4.52
CA GLY A 222 10.19 -12.66 -5.56
C GLY A 222 10.39 -11.14 -5.43
N PRO A 223 9.95 -10.34 -6.42
CA PRO A 223 10.11 -8.88 -6.45
C PRO A 223 9.62 -8.14 -5.20
N LEU A 224 8.76 -8.77 -4.39
CA LEU A 224 8.28 -8.25 -3.10
C LEU A 224 9.32 -8.27 -1.97
N ALA A 225 10.40 -9.04 -2.07
CA ALA A 225 11.43 -9.11 -1.02
C ALA A 225 12.15 -7.77 -0.79
N TYR A 226 12.13 -6.88 -1.79
CA TYR A 226 12.72 -5.53 -1.67
C TYR A 226 11.84 -4.56 -0.87
N LEU A 227 10.53 -4.82 -0.74
CA LEU A 227 9.63 -3.98 0.05
C LEU A 227 9.87 -4.14 1.56
N GLU A 228 10.16 -5.37 2.04
CA GLU A 228 10.44 -5.62 3.46
C GLU A 228 11.71 -4.92 3.97
N LYS A 229 12.73 -4.75 3.12
CA LYS A 229 13.98 -4.06 3.51
C LYS A 229 13.82 -2.55 3.70
N THR A 230 12.79 -1.95 3.11
CA THR A 230 12.61 -0.49 3.12
C THR A 230 11.64 -0.04 4.22
N THR A 231 10.77 -0.94 4.71
CA THR A 231 9.79 -0.63 5.76
C THR A 231 10.35 -0.81 7.19
N SER A 232 11.44 -1.56 7.37
CA SER A 232 11.95 -1.89 8.72
C SER A 232 12.63 -0.73 9.47
N ASN A 233 12.83 0.45 8.85
CA ASN A 233 13.55 1.57 9.48
C ASN A 233 12.67 2.81 9.76
N ILE A 234 11.36 2.74 9.53
CA ILE A 234 10.43 3.84 9.81
C ILE A 234 9.34 3.36 10.75
N GLY A 235 9.56 3.60 12.05
CA GLY A 235 8.48 3.69 13.04
C GLY A 235 8.50 2.64 14.14
N MET A 236 9.21 2.94 15.24
CA MET A 236 8.78 2.75 16.65
C MET A 236 9.87 3.33 17.57
N PRO A 237 9.69 4.49 18.24
CA PRO A 237 10.40 4.75 19.47
C PRO A 237 9.69 3.99 20.60
N ASP A 238 10.31 2.91 21.06
CA ASP A 238 9.88 2.16 22.25
C ASP A 238 9.93 3.09 23.48
N GLY A 239 8.77 3.36 24.05
CA GLY A 239 8.65 3.93 25.37
C GLY A 239 9.01 2.88 26.41
N ARG A 240 10.24 2.92 26.92
CA ARG A 240 10.64 2.34 28.22
C ARG A 240 12.03 2.82 28.62
N ARG A 241 12.08 3.88 29.43
CA ARG A 241 12.77 4.01 30.73
C ARG A 241 12.75 5.44 31.21
#